data_AF-A0A4R5Q6T9-F1
#
_entry.id   AF-A0A4R5Q6T9-F1
#
_cell.length_a   1.000
_cell.length_b   1.000
_cell.length_c   1.000
_cell.angle_alpha   90.00
_cell.angle_beta   90.00
_cell.angle_gamma   90.00
#
_symmetry.space_group_name_H-M   'P 1'
#
loop_
_entity.id
_entity.type
_entity.pdbx_description
1 polymer ?
#
loop_
_entity_poly.entity_id
_entity_poly.type
_entity_poly.pdbx_seq_one_letter_code
_entity_poly.pdbx_strand_id
1 'polypeptide(L)'
;MDLDAVKTLTIWLATMTEGIAGIVIAVAVIEAAFRTAVLPFRDRGPDASHEAKEEVRLRLGRWLALALEFELGADILRTAVAPTWSEIGQLAAIAAVRTALNFFLQREIDKAAVRRSTPPGQASTAAGAG
;
A
#
# COMPACT_ATOMS: atom_id res chain seq x y z
N MET A 1 -28.53 21.99 -17.91
CA MET A 1 -27.99 20.75 -17.34
C MET A 1 -28.31 20.78 -15.86
N ASP A 2 -29.10 19.83 -15.38
CA ASP A 2 -29.51 19.81 -13.97
C ASP A 2 -28.31 19.47 -13.09
N LEU A 3 -28.08 20.27 -12.05
CA LEU A 3 -26.99 20.06 -11.08
C LEU A 3 -27.04 18.66 -10.46
N ASP A 4 -28.24 18.11 -10.28
CA ASP A 4 -28.46 16.76 -9.75
C ASP A 4 -27.96 15.68 -10.70
N ALA A 5 -28.16 15.84 -12.02
CA ALA A 5 -27.66 14.91 -13.02
C ALA A 5 -26.12 14.88 -13.04
N VAL A 6 -25.47 16.04 -12.89
CA VAL A 6 -24.01 16.15 -12.78
C VAL A 6 -23.50 15.48 -11.51
N LYS A 7 -24.18 15.68 -10.37
CA LYS A 7 -23.82 15.02 -9.10
C LYS A 7 -23.91 13.51 -9.17
N THR A 8 -25.03 12.98 -9.65
CA THR A 8 -25.21 11.53 -9.81
C THR A 8 -24.18 10.92 -10.74
N LEU A 9 -23.88 11.59 -11.86
CA LEU A 9 -22.85 11.14 -12.79
C LEU A 9 -21.46 11.09 -12.13
N THR A 10 -21.05 12.16 -11.46
CA THR A 10 -19.74 12.24 -10.80
C THR A 10 -19.58 11.18 -9.71
N ILE A 11 -20.62 10.93 -8.92
CA ILE A 11 -20.60 9.87 -7.90
C ILE A 11 -20.46 8.50 -8.54
N TRP A 12 -21.19 8.22 -9.62
CA TRP A 12 -21.10 6.95 -10.33
C TRP A 12 -19.70 6.73 -10.91
N LEU A 13 -19.10 7.77 -11.48
CA LEU A 13 -17.71 7.74 -11.97
C LEU A 13 -16.70 7.49 -10.84
N ALA A 14 -16.86 8.14 -9.68
CA ALA A 14 -16.00 7.91 -8.52
C ALA A 14 -16.07 6.45 -8.05
N THR A 15 -17.28 5.90 -7.91
CA THR A 15 -17.48 4.49 -7.51
C THR A 15 -16.91 3.50 -8.52
N MET A 16 -17.04 3.76 -9.82
CA MET A 16 -16.40 2.91 -10.83
C MET A 16 -14.87 2.97 -10.74
N THR A 17 -14.33 4.16 -10.45
CA THR A 17 -12.88 4.35 -10.31
C THR A 17 -12.34 3.62 -9.07
N GLU A 18 -13.03 3.71 -7.93
CA GLU A 18 -12.75 2.90 -6.72
C GLU A 18 -12.81 1.40 -7.04
N GLY A 19 -13.85 0.97 -7.77
CA GLY A 19 -14.00 -0.43 -8.18
C GLY A 19 -12.82 -0.93 -9.01
N ILE A 20 -12.34 -0.14 -9.98
CA ILE A 20 -11.16 -0.46 -10.80
C ILE A 20 -9.90 -0.55 -9.92
N ALA A 21 -9.70 0.42 -9.02
CA ALA A 21 -8.56 0.39 -8.09
C ALA A 21 -8.57 -0.88 -7.24
N GLY A 22 -9.74 -1.25 -6.68
CA GLY A 22 -9.92 -2.49 -5.92
C GLY A 22 -9.58 -3.75 -6.73
N ILE A 23 -10.00 -3.81 -8.00
CA ILE A 23 -9.65 -4.93 -8.89
C ILE A 23 -8.15 -4.99 -9.15
N VAL A 24 -7.50 -3.86 -9.42
CA VAL A 24 -6.05 -3.79 -9.63
C VAL A 24 -5.29 -4.29 -8.40
N ILE A 25 -5.69 -3.86 -7.21
CA ILE A 25 -5.10 -4.33 -5.94
C ILE A 25 -5.29 -5.83 -5.79
N ALA A 26 -6.52 -6.33 -6.01
CA ALA A 26 -6.82 -7.75 -5.86
C ALA A 26 -5.96 -8.63 -6.78
N VAL A 27 -5.85 -8.26 -8.06
CA VAL A 27 -5.01 -8.97 -9.03
C VAL A 27 -3.54 -8.93 -8.62
N ALA A 28 -3.02 -7.78 -8.21
CA ALA A 28 -1.63 -7.63 -7.79
C ALA A 28 -1.30 -8.49 -6.56
N VAL A 29 -2.20 -8.54 -5.58
CA VAL A 29 -2.06 -9.37 -4.38
C VAL A 29 -2.08 -10.85 -4.73
N ILE A 30 -3.02 -11.29 -5.58
CA ILE A 30 -3.09 -12.68 -6.04
C ILE A 30 -1.80 -13.07 -6.78
N GLU A 31 -1.32 -12.22 -7.69
CA GLU A 31 -0.08 -12.48 -8.44
C GLU A 31 1.14 -12.58 -7.51
N ALA A 32 1.25 -11.66 -6.52
CA ALA A 32 2.34 -11.66 -5.56
C ALA A 32 2.30 -12.88 -4.64
N ALA A 33 1.12 -13.28 -4.17
CA ALA A 33 0.92 -14.47 -3.35
C ALA A 33 1.30 -15.74 -4.12
N PHE A 34 0.81 -15.88 -5.36
CA PHE A 34 1.10 -17.04 -6.19
C PHE A 34 2.59 -17.19 -6.49
N ARG A 35 3.27 -16.10 -6.89
CA ARG A 35 4.72 -16.16 -7.14
C ARG A 35 5.50 -16.51 -5.86
N THR A 36 5.15 -15.91 -4.73
CA THR A 36 5.83 -16.19 -3.46
C THR A 36 5.64 -17.65 -3.02
N ALA A 37 4.44 -18.21 -3.24
CA ALA A 37 4.14 -19.60 -2.91
C ALA A 37 4.87 -20.62 -3.82
N VAL A 38 5.15 -20.26 -5.08
CA VAL A 38 5.83 -21.14 -6.04
C VAL A 38 7.37 -21.09 -5.92
N LEU A 39 7.93 -19.99 -5.38
CA LEU A 39 9.38 -19.85 -5.15
C LEU A 39 10.04 -20.98 -4.33
N PRO A 40 9.50 -21.44 -3.18
CA PRO A 40 10.12 -22.51 -2.40
C PRO A 40 10.11 -23.88 -3.09
N PHE A 41 9.27 -24.10 -4.11
CA PHE A 41 9.24 -25.36 -4.87
C PHE A 41 10.29 -25.42 -6.00
N ARG A 42 11.02 -24.33 -6.24
CA ARG A 42 12.15 -24.30 -7.17
C ARG A 42 13.43 -24.22 -6.33
N ASP A 43 14.13 -25.36 -6.19
CA ASP A 43 15.43 -25.50 -5.52
C ASP A 43 16.47 -24.49 -6.05
N ARG A 44 16.42 -23.26 -5.55
CA ARG A 44 17.40 -22.20 -5.81
C ARG A 44 17.85 -21.70 -4.45
N GLY A 45 19.16 -21.72 -4.23
CA GLY A 45 19.78 -21.46 -2.94
C GLY A 45 19.37 -20.13 -2.27
N PRO A 46 19.76 -19.93 -1.00
CA PRO A 46 19.30 -18.83 -0.16
C PRO A 46 19.44 -17.44 -0.79
N ASP A 47 20.50 -17.16 -1.55
CA ASP A 47 20.71 -15.84 -2.19
C ASP A 47 19.71 -15.54 -3.32
N ALA A 48 19.36 -16.54 -4.15
CA ALA A 48 18.36 -16.39 -5.21
C ALA A 48 16.94 -16.16 -4.65
N SER A 49 16.68 -16.58 -3.42
CA SER A 49 15.39 -16.36 -2.74
C SER A 49 15.20 -14.90 -2.28
N HIS A 50 16.30 -14.19 -1.99
CA HIS A 50 16.26 -12.78 -1.59
C HIS A 50 15.93 -11.88 -2.78
N GLU A 51 16.63 -12.05 -3.89
CA GLU A 51 16.38 -11.29 -5.12
C GLU A 51 14.94 -11.50 -5.64
N ALA A 52 14.46 -12.74 -5.63
CA ALA A 52 13.11 -13.05 -6.10
C ALA A 52 12.01 -12.44 -5.22
N LYS A 53 12.21 -12.38 -3.89
CA LYS A 53 11.28 -11.70 -2.97
C LYS A 53 11.28 -10.19 -3.20
N GLU A 54 12.44 -9.60 -3.44
CA GLU A 54 12.56 -8.18 -3.74
C GLU A 54 11.86 -7.82 -5.06
N GLU A 55 12.01 -8.64 -6.10
CA GLU A 55 11.30 -8.46 -7.37
C GLU A 55 9.77 -8.48 -7.19
N VAL A 56 9.24 -9.45 -6.44
CA VAL A 56 7.80 -9.53 -6.12
C VAL A 56 7.35 -8.29 -5.37
N ARG A 57 8.12 -7.83 -4.38
CA ARG A 57 7.79 -6.62 -3.61
C ARG A 57 7.78 -5.36 -4.48
N LEU A 58 8.75 -5.21 -5.38
CA LEU A 58 8.82 -4.09 -6.32
C LEU A 58 7.64 -4.11 -7.31
N ARG A 59 7.26 -5.30 -7.81
CA ARG A 59 6.13 -5.40 -8.74
C ARG A 59 4.80 -5.13 -8.04
N LEU A 60 4.59 -5.65 -6.84
CA LEU A 60 3.43 -5.33 -6.01
C LEU A 60 3.37 -3.82 -5.74
N GLY A 61 4.49 -3.21 -5.35
CA GLY A 61 4.58 -1.76 -5.10
C GLY A 61 4.14 -0.91 -6.29
N ARG A 62 4.53 -1.28 -7.52
CA ARG A 62 4.09 -0.58 -8.75
C ARG A 62 2.58 -0.67 -8.98
N TRP A 63 1.99 -1.84 -8.78
CA TRP A 63 0.54 -2.01 -8.91
C TRP A 63 -0.25 -1.26 -7.83
N LEU A 64 0.25 -1.26 -6.59
CA LEU A 64 -0.35 -0.48 -5.51
C LEU A 64 -0.26 1.03 -5.79
N ALA A 65 0.88 1.51 -6.30
CA ALA A 65 1.02 2.91 -6.71
C ALA A 65 -0.02 3.30 -7.78
N LEU A 66 -0.19 2.46 -8.80
CA LEU A 66 -1.22 2.67 -9.84
C LEU A 66 -2.64 2.71 -9.25
N ALA A 67 -2.98 1.78 -8.34
CA ALA A 67 -4.28 1.78 -7.69
C ALA A 67 -4.51 3.04 -6.84
N LEU A 68 -3.47 3.55 -6.20
CA LEU A 68 -3.52 4.80 -5.43
C LEU A 68 -3.77 6.02 -6.32
N GLU A 69 -3.28 6.04 -7.56
CA GLU A 69 -3.60 7.10 -8.51
C GLU A 69 -5.09 7.09 -8.90
N PHE A 70 -5.68 5.92 -9.10
CA PHE A 70 -7.12 5.79 -9.33
C PHE A 70 -7.95 6.21 -8.12
N GLU A 71 -7.58 5.76 -6.93
CA GLU A 71 -8.21 6.17 -5.67
C GLU A 71 -8.15 7.69 -5.45
N LEU A 72 -7.01 8.31 -5.74
CA LEU A 72 -6.87 9.77 -5.69
C LEU A 72 -7.81 10.45 -6.70
N GLY A 73 -7.94 9.89 -7.91
CA GLY A 73 -8.90 10.38 -8.90
C GLY A 73 -10.35 10.31 -8.41
N ALA A 74 -10.73 9.20 -7.77
CA ALA A 74 -12.05 9.05 -7.16
C ALA A 74 -12.29 10.07 -6.03
N ASP A 75 -11.30 10.32 -5.18
CA ASP A 75 -11.35 11.34 -4.13
C ASP A 75 -11.51 12.76 -4.71
N ILE A 76 -10.81 13.08 -5.80
CA ILE A 76 -10.96 14.36 -6.51
C ILE A 76 -12.38 14.49 -7.06
N LEU A 77 -12.93 13.44 -7.69
CA LEU A 77 -14.31 13.45 -8.20
C LEU A 77 -15.31 13.70 -7.07
N ARG A 78 -15.15 13.07 -5.91
CA ARG A 78 -16.01 13.30 -4.74
C ARG A 78 -15.93 14.72 -4.20
N THR A 79 -14.75 15.34 -4.19
CA THR A 79 -14.59 16.73 -3.72
C THR A 79 -15.12 17.76 -4.71
N ALA A 80 -15.14 17.45 -6.02
CA ALA A 80 -15.54 18.38 -7.07
C ALA A 80 -17.04 18.74 -7.10
N VAL A 81 -17.92 17.89 -6.55
CA VAL A 81 -19.39 18.08 -6.63
C VAL A 81 -20.02 18.82 -5.44
N ALA A 82 -19.18 19.47 -4.62
CA ALA A 82 -19.56 20.35 -3.50
C ALA A 82 -20.40 19.64 -2.41
N PRO A 83 -19.80 19.25 -1.27
CA PRO A 83 -20.42 18.24 -0.41
C PRO A 83 -21.30 18.93 0.63
N THR A 84 -22.41 18.30 0.99
CA THR A 84 -23.05 18.59 2.28
C THR A 84 -22.03 18.36 3.40
N TRP A 85 -22.13 19.08 4.53
CA TRP A 85 -21.19 18.91 5.67
C TRP A 85 -21.03 17.45 6.13
N SER A 86 -22.05 16.61 5.89
CA SER A 86 -22.01 15.16 6.14
C SER A 86 -21.05 14.40 5.21
N GLU A 87 -21.06 14.72 3.91
CA GLU A 87 -20.20 14.10 2.91
C GLU A 87 -18.73 14.54 3.08
N ILE A 88 -18.49 15.80 3.46
CA ILE A 88 -17.16 16.28 3.87
C ILE A 88 -16.66 15.44 5.05
N GLY A 89 -17.52 15.20 6.05
CA GLY A 89 -17.18 14.40 7.22
C GLY A 89 -16.83 12.94 6.90
N GLN A 90 -17.57 12.28 6.00
CA GLN A 90 -17.25 10.92 5.57
C GLN A 90 -15.93 10.84 4.81
N LEU A 91 -15.69 11.78 3.88
CA LEU A 91 -14.44 11.85 3.13
C LEU A 91 -13.25 12.10 4.08
N ALA A 92 -13.39 13.04 5.02
CA ALA A 92 -12.38 13.32 6.03
C ALA A 92 -12.09 12.09 6.92
N ALA A 93 -13.12 11.30 7.28
CA ALA A 93 -12.94 10.07 8.03
C ALA A 93 -12.16 9.01 7.25
N ILE A 94 -12.47 8.82 5.96
CA ILE A 94 -11.74 7.89 5.08
C ILE A 94 -10.29 8.34 4.92
N ALA A 95 -10.06 9.62 4.65
CA ALA A 95 -8.72 10.20 4.52
C ALA A 95 -7.91 10.07 5.83
N ALA A 96 -8.54 10.28 6.98
CA ALA A 96 -7.92 10.10 8.30
C ALA A 96 -7.52 8.64 8.54
N VAL A 97 -8.41 7.68 8.23
CA VAL A 97 -8.11 6.24 8.36
C VAL A 97 -6.94 5.86 7.45
N ARG A 98 -6.96 6.31 6.18
CA ARG A 98 -5.85 6.07 5.23
C ARG A 98 -4.53 6.62 5.76
N THR A 99 -4.55 7.84 6.26
CA THR A 99 -3.35 8.50 6.83
C THR A 99 -2.83 7.77 8.05
N ALA A 100 -3.73 7.41 8.99
CA ALA A 100 -3.36 6.71 10.21
C ALA A 100 -2.77 5.32 9.90
N LEU A 101 -3.44 4.54 9.06
CA LEU A 101 -2.97 3.20 8.69
C LEU A 101 -1.62 3.24 8.01
N ASN A 102 -1.46 4.14 7.02
CA ASN A 102 -0.20 4.27 6.29
C ASN A 102 0.93 4.75 7.20
N PHE A 103 0.65 5.68 8.12
CA PHE A 103 1.61 6.14 9.13
C PHE A 103 2.08 5.01 10.07
N PHE A 104 1.15 4.19 10.59
CA PHE A 104 1.51 3.08 11.47
C PHE A 104 2.35 2.03 10.75
N LEU A 105 1.97 1.68 9.52
CA LEU A 105 2.69 0.70 8.72
C LEU A 105 4.12 1.15 8.42
N GLN A 106 4.29 2.42 8.00
CA GLN A 106 5.62 3.00 7.74
C GLN A 106 6.50 2.96 8.99
N ARG A 107 5.94 3.34 10.14
CA ARG A 107 6.64 3.35 11.43
C ARG A 107 7.08 1.95 11.87
N GLU A 108 6.30 0.92 11.58
CA GLU A 108 6.64 -0.46 11.92
C GLU A 108 7.80 -0.99 11.05
N ILE A 109 7.79 -0.65 9.75
CA ILE A 109 8.89 -0.97 8.82
C ILE A 109 10.19 -0.32 9.28
N ASP A 110 10.17 0.97 9.65
CA ASP A 110 11.36 1.70 10.10
C ASP A 110 11.94 1.09 11.38
N LYS A 111 11.09 0.72 12.35
CA LYS A 111 11.53 0.01 13.57
C LYS A 111 12.17 -1.33 13.26
N ALA A 112 11.63 -2.08 12.28
CA ALA A 112 12.18 -3.35 11.87
C ALA A 112 13.53 -3.20 11.16
N ALA A 113 13.72 -2.13 10.38
CA ALA A 113 14.98 -1.81 9.71
C ALA A 113 16.09 -1.48 10.74
N VAL A 114 15.78 -0.66 11.76
CA VAL A 114 16.73 -0.29 12.82
C VAL A 114 17.19 -1.48 13.66
N ARG A 115 16.30 -2.44 13.95
CA ARG A 115 16.70 -3.68 14.65
C ARG A 115 17.69 -4.54 13.87
N ARG A 116 17.68 -4.44 12.54
CA ARG A 116 18.52 -5.26 11.66
C ARG A 116 19.95 -4.71 11.52
N SER A 117 20.18 -3.43 11.84
CA SER A 117 21.49 -2.77 11.78
C SER A 117 22.30 -2.81 13.08
N THR A 118 21.84 -3.53 14.11
CA THR A 118 22.66 -3.83 15.30
C THR A 118 23.10 -5.31 15.25
N PRO A 119 24.34 -5.62 14.84
CA PRO A 119 24.87 -6.98 14.89
C PRO A 119 25.06 -7.42 16.35
N PRO A 120 24.56 -8.59 16.78
CA PRO A 120 24.92 -9.17 18.06
C PRO A 120 26.37 -9.66 17.98
N GLY A 121 27.35 -8.89 18.49
CA GLY A 121 28.73 -9.38 18.46
C GLY A 121 29.87 -8.53 19.03
N GLN A 122 29.71 -7.24 19.33
CA GLN A 122 30.88 -6.42 19.72
C GLN A 122 31.05 -6.16 21.23
N ALA A 123 30.15 -6.66 22.09
CA ALA A 123 30.24 -6.41 23.54
C ALA A 123 31.18 -7.35 24.31
N SER A 124 31.68 -8.44 23.70
CA SER A 124 32.43 -9.47 24.43
C SER A 124 33.96 -9.44 24.22
N THR A 125 34.48 -8.65 23.28
CA THR A 125 35.92 -8.60 22.97
C THR A 125 36.69 -7.51 23.72
N ALA A 126 36.01 -6.56 24.38
CA ALA A 126 36.66 -5.48 25.12
C ALA A 126 36.89 -5.78 26.62
N ALA A 127 36.32 -6.86 27.16
CA ALA A 127 36.42 -7.21 28.58
C ALA A 127 37.53 -8.23 28.92
N GLY A 128 38.35 -8.65 27.94
CA GLY A 128 39.41 -9.64 28.11
C GLY A 128 40.85 -9.10 28.02
N ALA A 129 41.02 -7.78 27.93
CA ALA A 129 42.32 -7.13 27.87
C ALA A 129 42.40 -6.03 28.94
N GLY A 130 42.65 -6.44 30.19
CA GLY A 130 42.83 -5.54 31.33
C GLY A 130 43.24 -6.31 32.57
#